data_AF-A0A0T6B3K1-F1
#
_entry.id   AF-A0A0T6B3K1-F1
#
_cell.length_a   1.000
_cell.length_b   1.000
_cell.length_c   1.000
_cell.angle_alpha   90.00
_cell.angle_beta   90.00
_cell.angle_gamma   90.00
#
_symmetry.space_group_name_H-M   'P 1'
#
loop_
_entity.id
_entity.type
_entity.pdbx_description
1 polymer ?
#
loop_
_entity_poly.entity_id
_entity_poly.type
_entity_poly.pdbx_seq_one_letter_code
_entity_poly.pdbx_strand_id
1 'polypeptide(L)'
;SFYTRRKFRPIYAKVMNQNSRHYNALSLLAETLPNPQSFCLFDYPFNELLIWAVLMKRQKMALLMWQHGEEALAKALIACKLYKAMAHEAAEDDMETEVYEELRA
;
A
#
# COMPACT_ATOMS: atom_id res chain seq x y z
N SER A 1 -6.34 5.65 20.91
CA SER A 1 -6.84 4.89 19.72
C SER A 1 -7.77 5.72 18.83
N PHE A 2 -7.23 6.51 17.90
CA PHE A 2 -7.99 7.48 17.09
C PHE A 2 -8.49 6.96 15.71
N TYR A 3 -8.25 5.68 15.39
CA TYR A 3 -8.52 5.07 14.07
C TYR A 3 -10.03 4.89 13.71
N THR A 4 -10.95 5.12 14.66
CA THR A 4 -12.40 4.88 14.46
C THR A 4 -13.25 6.14 14.56
N ARG A 5 -12.72 7.33 14.21
CA ARG A 5 -13.57 8.53 14.11
C ARG A 5 -14.53 8.46 12.91
N ARG A 6 -15.80 8.82 13.13
CA ARG A 6 -16.92 8.84 12.17
C ARG A 6 -16.62 9.49 10.80
N LYS A 7 -15.61 10.37 10.69
CA LYS A 7 -15.20 11.00 9.42
C LYS A 7 -14.14 10.21 8.64
N PHE A 8 -13.40 9.28 9.27
CA PHE A 8 -12.40 8.46 8.57
C PHE A 8 -13.06 7.43 7.66
N ARG A 9 -14.09 6.72 8.15
CA ARG A 9 -14.83 5.71 7.38
C ARG A 9 -15.38 6.23 6.04
N PRO A 10 -16.07 7.39 5.94
CA PRO A 10 -16.56 7.89 4.66
C PRO A 10 -15.43 8.36 3.73
N ILE A 11 -14.34 8.92 4.25
CA ILE A 11 -13.18 9.33 3.44
C ILE A 11 -12.48 8.09 2.86
N TYR A 12 -12.20 7.10 3.70
CA TYR A 12 -11.58 5.83 3.29
C TYR A 12 -12.48 5.07 2.30
N ALA A 13 -13.79 4.99 2.55
CA ALA A 13 -14.74 4.38 1.64
C ALA A 13 -14.83 5.14 0.29
N LYS A 14 -14.76 6.47 0.32
CA LYS A 14 -14.73 7.29 -0.91
C LYS A 14 -13.46 7.06 -1.71
N VAL A 15 -12.29 7.03 -1.06
CA VAL A 15 -11.00 6.77 -1.71
C VAL A 15 -10.96 5.37 -2.31
N MET A 16 -11.42 4.35 -1.58
CA MET A 16 -11.50 2.97 -2.07
C MET A 16 -12.51 2.81 -3.23
N ASN A 17 -13.65 3.50 -3.17
CA ASN A 17 -14.66 3.48 -4.24
C ASN A 17 -14.21 4.32 -5.45
N GLN A 18 -13.47 5.41 -5.26
CA GLN A 18 -12.85 6.16 -6.35
C GLN A 18 -11.80 5.34 -7.10
N ASN A 19 -10.99 4.56 -6.38
CA ASN A 19 -10.04 3.65 -7.00
C ASN A 19 -10.79 2.59 -7.83
N SER A 20 -11.85 2.00 -7.28
CA SER A 20 -12.73 1.05 -7.99
C SER A 20 -13.43 1.67 -9.21
N ARG A 21 -13.88 2.92 -9.11
CA ARG A 21 -14.44 3.69 -10.24
C ARG A 21 -13.39 4.04 -11.29
N HIS A 22 -12.14 4.27 -10.91
CA HIS A 22 -11.04 4.48 -11.85
C HIS A 22 -10.77 3.22 -12.65
N TYR A 23 -10.70 2.05 -11.99
CA TYR A 23 -10.60 0.76 -12.69
C TYR A 23 -11.83 0.46 -13.57
N ASN A 24 -13.05 0.79 -13.12
CA ASN A 24 -14.28 0.58 -13.90
C ASN A 24 -14.40 1.57 -15.08
N ALA A 25 -13.98 2.83 -14.91
CA ALA A 25 -13.95 3.83 -15.98
C ALA A 25 -12.91 3.47 -17.04
N LEU A 26 -11.75 2.94 -16.64
CA LEU A 26 -10.75 2.39 -17.55
C LEU A 26 -11.25 1.16 -18.30
N SER A 27 -12.03 0.30 -17.64
CA SER A 27 -12.69 -0.86 -18.28
C SER A 27 -13.73 -0.43 -19.33
N LEU A 28 -14.54 0.59 -19.04
CA LEU A 28 -15.56 1.10 -19.97
C LEU A 28 -14.94 1.81 -21.19
N LEU A 29 -13.78 2.44 -21.01
CA LEU A 29 -13.05 3.13 -22.09
C LEU A 29 -12.16 2.19 -22.90
N ALA A 30 -11.88 0.98 -22.40
CA ALA A 30 -11.08 -0.05 -23.09
C ALA A 30 -11.72 -0.54 -24.40
N GLU A 31 -13.05 -0.46 -24.55
CA GLU A 31 -13.75 -0.83 -25.78
C GLU A 31 -13.59 0.21 -26.92
N THR A 32 -13.06 1.41 -26.64
CA THR A 32 -13.11 2.56 -27.59
C THR A 32 -11.76 2.99 -28.18
N LEU A 33 -10.64 2.35 -27.84
CA LEU A 33 -9.30 2.77 -28.28
C LEU A 33 -8.55 1.68 -29.07
N PRO A 34 -7.85 2.03 -30.17
CA PRO A 34 -7.01 1.10 -30.90
C PRO A 34 -5.71 0.85 -30.11
N ASN A 35 -5.38 -0.42 -29.97
CA ASN A 35 -4.15 -0.97 -29.37
C ASN A 35 -4.19 -1.22 -27.83
N PRO A 36 -4.35 -2.48 -27.39
CA PRO A 36 -4.35 -2.88 -25.97
C PRO A 36 -2.99 -2.73 -25.27
N GLN A 37 -1.93 -2.29 -25.98
CA GLN A 37 -0.61 -2.03 -25.39
C GLN A 37 -0.49 -0.67 -24.67
N SER A 38 -1.52 0.19 -24.76
CA SER A 38 -1.47 1.55 -24.18
C SER A 38 -1.85 1.62 -22.70
N PHE A 39 -2.19 0.49 -22.08
CA PHE A 39 -2.59 0.38 -20.67
C PHE A 39 -1.79 -0.68 -19.91
N CYS A 40 -0.52 -0.88 -20.24
CA CYS A 40 0.37 -1.70 -19.44
C CYS A 40 0.52 -1.07 -18.04
N LEU A 41 -0.32 -1.53 -17.12
CA LEU A 41 -0.57 -0.90 -15.82
C LEU A 41 0.68 -0.88 -14.93
N PHE A 42 1.62 -1.81 -15.09
CA PHE A 42 2.97 -1.82 -14.51
C PHE A 42 3.88 -2.77 -15.31
N ASP A 43 5.14 -2.39 -15.54
CA ASP A 43 6.14 -3.27 -16.19
C ASP A 43 6.48 -4.48 -15.32
N TYR A 44 6.41 -4.33 -14.00
CA TYR A 44 6.70 -5.38 -13.02
C TYR A 44 5.58 -5.50 -11.96
N PRO A 45 4.42 -6.08 -12.32
CA PRO A 45 3.22 -6.05 -11.48
C PRO A 45 3.41 -6.71 -10.11
N PHE A 46 4.22 -7.78 -10.01
CA PHE A 46 4.49 -8.45 -8.73
C PHE A 46 5.43 -7.65 -7.82
N ASN A 47 6.31 -6.83 -8.38
CA ASN A 47 7.23 -5.99 -7.60
C ASN A 47 6.43 -4.86 -6.93
N GLU A 48 5.57 -4.21 -7.70
CA GLU A 48 4.67 -3.18 -7.17
C GLU A 48 3.71 -3.75 -6.12
N LEU A 49 3.15 -4.93 -6.37
CA LEU A 49 2.26 -5.60 -5.44
C LEU A 49 2.97 -6.03 -4.14
N LEU A 50 4.24 -6.44 -4.23
CA LEU A 50 5.08 -6.74 -3.06
C LEU A 50 5.28 -5.49 -2.20
N ILE A 51 5.68 -4.37 -2.81
CA ILE A 51 5.93 -3.10 -2.08
C ILE A 51 4.66 -2.67 -1.36
N TRP A 52 3.52 -2.69 -2.06
CA TRP A 52 2.23 -2.38 -1.47
C TRP A 52 1.89 -3.31 -0.30
N ALA A 53 2.10 -4.63 -0.44
CA ALA A 53 1.81 -5.60 0.60
C ALA A 53 2.65 -5.36 1.87
N VAL A 54 3.94 -5.01 1.70
CA VAL A 54 4.86 -4.67 2.79
C VAL A 54 4.38 -3.43 3.53
N LEU A 55 4.09 -2.34 2.81
CA LEU A 55 3.61 -1.08 3.39
C LEU A 55 2.27 -1.23 4.12
N MET A 56 1.39 -2.11 3.64
CA MET A 56 0.09 -2.39 4.24
C MET A 56 0.13 -3.45 5.35
N LYS A 57 1.31 -3.89 5.80
CA LYS A 57 1.50 -4.97 6.80
C LYS A 57 0.83 -6.31 6.42
N ARG A 58 0.65 -6.60 5.12
CA ARG A 58 0.02 -7.85 4.62
C ARG A 58 1.06 -8.95 4.41
N GLN A 59 1.58 -9.48 5.51
CA GLN A 59 2.73 -10.42 5.52
C GLN A 59 2.54 -11.66 4.63
N LYS A 60 1.38 -12.31 4.69
CA LYS A 60 1.11 -13.53 3.89
C LYS A 60 1.20 -13.26 2.38
N MET A 61 0.73 -12.09 1.95
CA MET A 61 0.76 -11.69 0.54
C MET A 61 2.17 -11.30 0.11
N ALA A 62 2.90 -10.59 0.97
CA ALA A 62 4.31 -10.26 0.72
C ALA A 62 5.17 -11.53 0.56
N LEU A 63 4.96 -12.54 1.41
CA LEU A 63 5.63 -13.83 1.29
C LEU A 63 5.31 -14.55 -0.03
N LEU A 64 4.04 -14.54 -0.44
CA LEU A 64 3.61 -15.16 -1.69
C LEU A 64 4.28 -14.48 -2.90
N MET A 65 4.32 -13.15 -2.93
CA MET A 65 4.99 -12.39 -3.99
C MET A 65 6.51 -12.59 -4.01
N TRP A 66 7.11 -12.78 -2.84
CA TRP A 66 8.54 -13.07 -2.71
C TRP A 66 8.90 -14.47 -3.22
N GLN A 67 8.09 -15.49 -2.88
CA GLN A 67 8.36 -16.89 -3.26
C GLN A 67 8.11 -17.17 -4.74
N HIS A 68 7.13 -16.50 -5.36
CA HIS A 68 6.71 -16.79 -6.73
C HIS A 68 7.20 -15.77 -7.77
N GLY A 69 8.00 -14.78 -7.36
CA GLY A 69 8.50 -13.75 -8.25
C GLY A 69 9.99 -13.93 -8.62
N GLU A 70 10.38 -13.40 -9.77
CA GLU A 70 11.79 -13.26 -10.15
C GLU A 70 12.54 -12.36 -9.15
N GLU A 71 13.86 -12.53 -9.02
CA GLU A 71 14.72 -11.71 -8.14
C GLU A 71 14.36 -11.76 -6.64
N ALA A 72 14.07 -12.95 -6.10
CA ALA A 72 13.68 -13.14 -4.70
C ALA A 72 14.65 -12.48 -3.69
N LEU A 73 15.96 -12.52 -3.94
CA LEU A 73 16.94 -11.89 -3.04
C LEU A 73 16.78 -10.36 -3.00
N ALA A 74 16.67 -9.71 -4.15
CA ALA A 74 16.46 -8.27 -4.23
C ALA A 74 15.16 -7.86 -3.52
N LYS A 75 14.09 -8.60 -3.78
CA LYS A 75 12.78 -8.43 -3.11
C LYS A 75 12.88 -8.53 -1.59
N ALA A 76 13.60 -9.53 -1.07
CA ALA A 76 13.81 -9.68 0.36
C ALA A 76 14.56 -8.47 0.95
N LEU A 77 15.61 -7.99 0.28
CA LEU A 77 16.39 -6.84 0.74
C LEU A 77 15.55 -5.55 0.78
N ILE A 78 14.75 -5.31 -0.26
CA ILE A 78 13.84 -4.16 -0.31
C ILE A 78 12.78 -4.26 0.81
N ALA A 79 12.15 -5.42 0.97
CA ALA A 79 11.17 -5.65 2.03
C ALA A 79 11.78 -5.45 3.42
N CYS A 80 12.99 -5.96 3.67
CA CYS A 80 13.72 -5.75 4.92
C CYS A 80 14.00 -4.27 5.20
N LYS A 81 14.41 -3.51 4.19
CA LYS A 81 14.67 -2.07 4.35
C LYS A 81 13.38 -1.31 4.68
N LEU A 82 12.28 -1.63 4.01
CA LEU A 82 10.97 -1.04 4.27
C LEU A 82 10.46 -1.39 5.67
N TYR A 83 10.57 -2.65 6.11
CA TYR A 83 10.16 -3.04 7.46
C TYR A 83 10.97 -2.32 8.53
N LYS A 84 12.28 -2.16 8.35
CA LYS A 84 13.12 -1.39 9.27
C LYS A 84 12.70 0.08 9.33
N ALA A 85 12.48 0.70 8.17
CA ALA A 85 12.04 2.10 8.11
C ALA A 85 10.68 2.31 8.77
N MET A 86 9.70 1.43 8.50
CA MET A 86 8.38 1.50 9.14
C MET A 86 8.41 1.24 10.64
N ALA A 87 9.30 0.33 11.10
CA ALA A 87 9.48 0.08 12.53
C ALA A 87 10.11 1.29 13.24
N HIS A 88 11.09 1.94 12.60
CA HIS A 88 11.68 3.18 13.09
C HIS A 88 10.64 4.30 13.16
N GLU A 89 9.92 4.55 12.07
CA GLU A 89 8.86 5.58 12.02
C GLU A 89 7.79 5.36 13.10
N ALA A 90 7.36 4.11 13.29
CA ALA A 90 6.37 3.78 14.32
C ALA A 90 6.89 3.98 15.75
N ALA A 91 8.20 3.85 15.98
CA ALA A 91 8.80 4.10 17.29
C ALA A 91 8.87 5.60 17.60
N GLU A 92 9.22 6.42 16.61
CA GLU A 92 9.20 7.89 16.73
C GLU A 92 7.78 8.41 16.99
N ASP A 93 6.77 7.89 16.26
CA ASP A 93 5.35 8.27 16.44
C ASP A 93 4.82 7.92 17.86
N ASP A 94 5.27 6.79 18.43
CA ASP A 94 4.93 6.39 19.81
C ASP A 94 5.56 7.33 20.85
N MET A 95 6.85 7.66 20.67
CA MET A 95 7.58 8.61 21.53
C MET A 95 6.95 10.00 21.50
N GLU A 96 6.56 10.51 20.33
CA GLU A 96 5.85 11.79 20.24
C GLU A 96 4.52 11.74 20.99
N THR A 97 3.76 10.65 20.83
CA THR A 97 2.46 10.48 21.50
C THR A 97 2.58 10.51 23.02
N GLU A 98 3.58 9.85 23.60
CA GLU A 98 3.86 9.88 25.04
C GLU A 98 4.16 11.31 25.54
N VAL A 99 4.98 12.07 24.82
CA VAL A 99 5.29 13.47 25.16
C VAL A 99 4.04 14.36 25.10
N TYR A 100 3.18 14.18 24.10
CA TYR A 100 1.91 14.91 24.01
C TYR A 100 0.95 14.60 25.17
N GLU A 101 0.94 13.37 25.69
CA GLU A 101 0.11 13.01 26.85
C GLU A 101 0.68 13.59 28.15
N GLU A 102 2.01 13.60 28.33
CA GLU A 102 2.66 14.23 29.49
C GLU A 102 2.41 15.74 29.56
N LEU A 103 2.50 16.45 28.42
CA LEU A 103 2.22 17.89 28.35
C LEU A 103 0.75 18.26 28.56
N ARG A 104 -0.17 17.29 28.46
CA ARG A 104 -1.61 17.48 28.65
C ARG A 104 -2.05 17.20 30.09
N ALA A 105 -1.26 16.46 30.86
CA ALA A 105 -1.48 16.16 32.28
C ALA A 105 -1.13 17.37 33.17
#